data_AF-A0AAD1RBF4-F1
#
_entry.id   AF-A0AAD1RBF4-F1
#
_cell.length_a   1.000
_cell.length_b   1.000
_cell.length_c   1.000
_cell.angle_alpha   90.00
_cell.angle_beta   90.00
_cell.angle_gamma   90.00
#
_symmetry.space_group_name_H-M   'P 1'
#
loop_
_entity.id
_entity.type
_entity.pdbx_description
1 polymer ?
#
loop_
_entity_poly.entity_id
_entity_poly.type
_entity_poly.pdbx_seq_one_letter_code
_entity_poly.pdbx_strand_id
1 'polypeptide(L)'
;MLANLYLPNKGPKASLASALKALDAFSEGTVIIRGDFNAPLEPRVGTLKGNSTIPDHVLRGMRTLLSNYQLADCWRTIHNAEKDYTYYLTPHKSYLRIDTSPPTTETWMH
;
A
#
# COMPACT_ATOMS: atom_id res chain seq x y z
N MET A 1 12.18 12.15 -3.70
CA MET A 1 10.81 12.57 -4.07
C MET A 1 9.81 12.00 -3.07
N LEU A 2 8.77 12.76 -2.71
CA LEU A 2 7.62 12.30 -1.93
C LEU A 2 6.36 12.36 -2.82
N ALA A 3 5.59 11.27 -2.88
CA ALA A 3 4.33 11.21 -3.60
C ALA A 3 3.21 10.66 -2.70
N ASN A 4 2.01 11.24 -2.82
CA ASN A 4 0.80 10.72 -2.18
C ASN A 4 -0.15 10.19 -3.26
N LEU A 5 -0.49 8.91 -3.22
CA LEU A 5 -1.36 8.26 -4.20
C LEU A 5 -2.74 7.97 -3.61
N TYR A 6 -3.77 8.17 -4.42
CA TYR A 6 -5.12 7.70 -4.11
C TYR A 6 -5.60 6.85 -5.27
N LEU A 7 -5.76 5.54 -5.04
CA LEU A 7 -6.24 4.62 -6.06
C LEU A 7 -7.77 4.49 -5.98
N PRO A 8 -8.46 4.42 -7.13
CA PRO A 8 -9.91 4.23 -7.15
C PRO A 8 -10.29 2.81 -6.71
N ASN A 9 -11.49 2.68 -6.15
CA ASN A 9 -12.11 1.38 -5.82
C ASN A 9 -12.27 0.45 -7.03
N LYS A 10 -12.35 1.01 -8.25
CA LYS A 10 -12.49 0.25 -9.50
C LYS A 10 -11.21 0.38 -10.33
N GLY A 11 -10.67 -0.76 -10.77
CA GLY A 11 -9.46 -0.80 -11.60
C GLY A 11 -8.15 -0.37 -10.91
N PRO A 12 -7.91 -0.68 -9.62
CA PRO A 12 -6.76 -0.15 -8.87
C PRO A 12 -5.40 -0.50 -9.51
N LYS A 13 -5.28 -1.67 -10.15
CA LYS A 13 -4.04 -2.09 -10.85
C LYS A 13 -3.67 -1.17 -12.01
N ALA A 14 -4.66 -0.77 -12.82
CA ALA A 14 -4.41 0.09 -13.98
C ALA A 14 -4.03 1.50 -13.52
N SER A 15 -4.72 2.04 -12.52
CA SER A 15 -4.40 3.33 -11.91
C SER A 15 -3.01 3.34 -11.27
N LEU A 16 -2.64 2.26 -10.57
CA LEU A 16 -1.29 2.11 -10.01
C LEU A 16 -0.22 2.11 -11.11
N ALA A 17 -0.41 1.35 -12.19
CA ALA A 17 0.54 1.31 -13.29
C ALA A 17 0.74 2.69 -13.93
N SER A 18 -0.35 3.43 -14.18
CA SER A 18 -0.28 4.78 -14.72
C SER A 18 0.41 5.76 -13.77
N ALA A 19 0.14 5.67 -12.47
CA ALA A 19 0.78 6.51 -11.46
C ALA A 19 2.28 6.24 -11.38
N LEU A 20 2.71 4.97 -11.33
CA LEU A 20 4.13 4.60 -11.28
C LEU A 20 4.87 5.06 -12.54
N LYS A 21 4.27 4.90 -13.72
CA LYS A 21 4.84 5.41 -14.97
C LYS A 21 5.00 6.94 -14.97
N ALA A 22 4.05 7.66 -14.37
CA ALA A 22 4.15 9.11 -14.25
C ALA A 22 5.27 9.50 -13.29
N LEU A 23 5.41 8.80 -12.16
CA LEU A 23 6.45 9.05 -11.16
C LEU A 23 7.86 8.73 -11.67
N ASP A 24 7.99 7.72 -12.54
CA ASP A 24 9.25 7.32 -13.18
C ASP A 24 9.90 8.48 -13.96
N ALA A 25 9.09 9.36 -14.55
CA ALA A 25 9.57 10.55 -15.25
C ALA A 25 10.17 11.63 -14.33
N PHE A 26 9.94 11.54 -13.02
CA PHE A 26 10.41 12.51 -12.03
C PHE A 26 11.37 11.89 -11.01
N SER A 27 11.59 10.56 -11.07
CA SER A 27 12.35 9.85 -10.05
C SER A 27 13.85 9.92 -10.32
N GLU A 28 14.50 10.95 -9.78
CA GLU A 28 15.93 10.90 -9.48
C GLU A 28 16.12 10.63 -7.98
N GLY A 29 16.88 9.58 -7.65
CA GLY A 29 17.16 9.18 -6.27
C GLY A 29 16.00 8.47 -5.55
N THR A 30 15.91 8.63 -4.24
CA THR A 30 14.93 7.91 -3.41
C THR A 30 13.50 8.45 -3.58
N VAL A 31 12.55 7.56 -3.83
CA VAL A 31 11.12 7.88 -3.88
C VAL A 31 10.40 7.27 -2.68
N ILE A 32 9.62 8.09 -1.98
CA ILE A 32 8.72 7.65 -0.92
C ILE A 32 7.29 7.85 -1.40
N ILE A 33 6.53 6.76 -1.46
CA ILE A 33 5.12 6.77 -1.85
C ILE A 33 4.28 6.41 -0.62
N ARG A 34 3.42 7.34 -0.22
CA ARG A 34 2.33 7.10 0.72
C ARG A 34 1.02 7.12 -0.05
N GLY A 35 -0.04 6.51 0.48
CA GLY A 35 -1.35 6.64 -0.15
C GLY A 35 -2.36 5.60 0.29
N ASP A 36 -3.61 5.85 -0.06
CA ASP A 36 -4.68 4.88 0.07
C ASP A 36 -4.83 4.14 -1.26
N PHE A 37 -4.49 2.86 -1.24
CA PHE A 37 -4.52 2.02 -2.44
C PHE A 37 -5.90 1.40 -2.68
N ASN A 38 -6.85 1.58 -1.74
CA ASN A 38 -8.18 0.96 -1.75
C ASN A 38 -8.14 -0.55 -2.05
N ALA A 39 -7.01 -1.20 -1.74
CA ALA A 39 -6.75 -2.58 -2.07
C ALA A 39 -5.90 -3.20 -0.94
N PRO A 40 -6.40 -4.26 -0.27
CA PRO A 40 -5.57 -5.00 0.67
C PRO A 40 -4.52 -5.77 -0.13
N LEU A 41 -3.33 -5.18 -0.33
CA LEU A 41 -2.25 -5.79 -1.11
C LEU A 41 -1.98 -7.21 -0.64
N GLU A 42 -2.06 -7.48 0.66
CA GLU A 42 -2.00 -8.82 1.23
C GLU A 42 -3.23 -9.10 2.12
N PRO A 43 -4.31 -9.70 1.58
CA PRO A 43 -5.58 -9.84 2.30
C PRO A 43 -5.48 -10.65 3.58
N ARG A 44 -4.64 -11.71 3.61
CA ARG A 44 -4.48 -12.60 4.77
C ARG A 44 -4.11 -11.88 6.07
N VAL A 45 -3.41 -10.76 5.93
CA VAL A 45 -2.83 -9.96 7.02
C VAL A 45 -3.32 -8.52 7.01
N GLY A 46 -3.89 -8.05 5.89
CA GLY A 46 -4.46 -6.70 5.74
C GLY A 46 -5.97 -6.62 5.95
N THR A 47 -6.68 -7.74 6.10
CA THR A 47 -8.12 -7.76 6.41
C THR A 47 -8.43 -8.73 7.55
N LEU A 48 -9.45 -8.43 8.35
CA LEU A 48 -9.92 -9.32 9.43
C LEU A 48 -10.35 -10.70 8.94
N LYS A 49 -11.07 -10.73 7.82
CA LYS A 49 -11.59 -11.97 7.22
C LYS A 49 -10.53 -12.73 6.45
N GLY A 50 -9.32 -12.17 6.27
CA GLY A 50 -8.24 -12.77 5.48
C GLY A 50 -8.52 -12.84 3.98
N ASN A 51 -9.59 -12.19 3.50
CA ASN A 51 -10.05 -12.18 2.12
C ASN A 51 -10.24 -10.76 1.58
N SER A 52 -10.37 -10.64 0.26
CA SER A 52 -10.58 -9.37 -0.45
C SER A 52 -11.68 -9.54 -1.48
N THR A 53 -12.43 -8.47 -1.73
CA THR A 53 -13.37 -8.38 -2.86
C THR A 53 -12.63 -8.20 -4.20
N ILE A 54 -11.36 -7.81 -4.17
CA ILE A 54 -10.51 -7.71 -5.35
C ILE A 54 -9.99 -9.11 -5.70
N PRO A 55 -10.08 -9.54 -6.98
CA PRO A 55 -9.56 -10.84 -7.40
C PRO A 55 -8.06 -11.01 -7.13
N ASP A 56 -7.65 -12.20 -6.70
CA ASP A 56 -6.26 -12.50 -6.33
C ASP A 56 -5.25 -12.20 -7.46
N HIS A 57 -5.59 -12.48 -8.72
CA HIS A 57 -4.73 -12.18 -9.86
C HIS A 57 -4.48 -10.67 -10.04
N VAL A 58 -5.44 -9.81 -9.66
CA VAL A 58 -5.28 -8.36 -9.70
C VAL A 58 -4.32 -7.92 -8.60
N LEU A 59 -4.50 -8.43 -7.37
CA LEU A 59 -3.62 -8.14 -6.24
C LEU A 59 -2.20 -8.60 -6.50
N ARG A 60 -2.03 -9.82 -7.04
CA ARG A 60 -0.73 -10.34 -7.47
C ARG A 60 -0.09 -9.44 -8.52
N GLY A 61 -0.84 -9.01 -9.52
CA GLY A 61 -0.36 -8.07 -10.53
C GLY A 61 0.06 -6.71 -9.95
N MET A 62 -0.65 -6.21 -8.93
CA MET A 62 -0.24 -5.00 -8.21
C MET A 62 1.07 -5.20 -7.45
N ARG A 63 1.25 -6.33 -6.75
CA ARG A 63 2.51 -6.66 -6.06
C ARG A 63 3.67 -6.78 -7.04
N THR A 64 3.46 -7.44 -8.18
CA THR A 64 4.46 -7.53 -9.25
C THR A 64 4.83 -6.15 -9.78
N LEU A 65 3.86 -5.26 -10.00
CA LEU A 65 4.14 -3.88 -10.40
C LEU A 65 5.00 -3.16 -9.35
N LEU A 66 4.63 -3.19 -8.08
CA LEU A 66 5.41 -2.55 -7.01
C LEU A 66 6.83 -3.12 -6.94
N SER A 67 6.99 -4.44 -7.03
CA SER A 67 8.28 -5.11 -7.04
C SER A 67 9.15 -4.71 -8.24
N ASN A 68 8.56 -4.52 -9.42
CA ASN A 68 9.30 -4.09 -10.62
C ASN A 68 9.87 -2.67 -10.45
N TYR A 69 9.18 -1.81 -9.70
CA TYR A 69 9.65 -0.48 -9.33
C TYR A 69 10.48 -0.47 -8.03
N GLN A 70 10.84 -1.65 -7.51
CA GLN A 70 11.61 -1.80 -6.26
C GLN A 70 10.95 -1.12 -5.06
N LEU A 71 9.62 -1.00 -5.07
CA LEU A 71 8.83 -0.41 -4.00
C LEU A 71 8.47 -1.50 -2.99
N ALA A 72 8.88 -1.29 -1.75
CA ALA A 72 8.55 -2.13 -0.62
C ALA A 72 7.58 -1.41 0.34
N ASP A 73 6.72 -2.19 1.00
CA ASP A 73 5.87 -1.69 2.07
C ASP A 73 6.70 -1.57 3.36
N CYS A 74 7.11 -0.35 3.70
CA CYS A 74 7.95 -0.04 4.86
C CYS A 74 7.33 -0.47 6.20
N TRP A 75 5.99 -0.47 6.30
CA TRP A 75 5.33 -0.92 7.52
C TRP A 75 5.47 -2.43 7.66
N ARG A 76 5.26 -3.17 6.57
CA ARG A 76 5.39 -4.64 6.54
C ARG A 76 6.81 -5.11 6.77
N THR A 77 7.82 -4.38 6.29
CA THR A 77 9.22 -4.74 6.54
C THR A 77 9.57 -4.74 8.03
N ILE A 78 8.85 -3.94 8.84
CA ILE A 78 9.06 -3.83 10.29
C ILE A 78 8.09 -4.76 11.04
N HIS A 79 6.86 -4.89 10.57
CA HIS A 79 5.77 -5.61 11.24
C HIS A 79 5.30 -6.83 10.40
N ASN A 80 6.16 -7.83 10.27
CA ASN A 80 5.95 -8.97 9.37
C ASN A 80 4.68 -9.81 9.65
N ALA A 81 4.14 -9.78 10.87
CA ALA A 81 3.02 -10.62 11.29
C ALA A 81 1.90 -9.89 12.06
N GLU A 82 2.04 -8.60 12.35
CA GLU A 82 1.04 -7.86 13.12
C GLU A 82 -0.16 -7.48 12.25
N LYS A 83 -1.35 -7.79 12.77
CA LYS A 83 -2.63 -7.37 12.21
C LYS A 83 -3.02 -6.05 12.87
N ASP A 84 -2.91 -4.96 12.14
CA ASP A 84 -3.27 -3.66 12.67
C ASP A 84 -3.95 -2.83 11.57
N TYR A 85 -5.05 -2.14 11.92
CA TYR A 85 -6.09 -1.67 11.00
C TYR A 85 -6.29 -0.16 11.15
N THR A 86 -6.35 0.58 10.03
CA THR A 86 -6.44 2.06 10.05
C THR A 86 -7.80 2.60 9.60
N TYR A 87 -8.71 1.76 9.09
CA TYR A 87 -10.00 2.18 8.57
C TYR A 87 -11.13 1.18 8.87
N TYR A 88 -12.30 1.66 9.29
CA TYR A 88 -13.49 0.85 9.56
C TYR A 88 -14.60 1.13 8.53
N LEU A 89 -15.05 0.09 7.84
CA LEU A 89 -16.19 0.14 6.91
C LEU A 89 -17.48 -0.29 7.60
N THR A 90 -18.32 0.69 7.93
CA THR A 90 -19.63 0.53 8.61
C THR A 90 -20.61 -0.41 7.91
N PRO A 91 -20.74 -0.45 6.56
CA PRO A 91 -21.72 -1.32 5.88
C PRO A 91 -21.40 -2.82 5.93
N HIS A 92 -20.12 -3.19 6.17
CA HIS A 92 -19.67 -4.58 6.10
C HIS A 92 -18.99 -5.08 7.39
N LYS A 93 -18.95 -4.26 8.45
CA LYS A 93 -18.24 -4.54 9.72
C LYS A 93 -16.81 -5.06 9.47
N SER A 94 -16.09 -4.39 8.57
CA SER A 94 -14.75 -4.78 8.14
C SER A 94 -13.75 -3.69 8.47
N TYR A 95 -12.58 -4.07 8.97
CA TYR A 95 -11.46 -3.16 9.18
C TYR A 95 -10.37 -3.43 8.13
N LEU A 96 -9.84 -2.36 7.53
CA LEU A 96 -8.83 -2.36 6.47
C LEU A 96 -7.65 -1.49 6.90
N ARG A 97 -6.41 -1.88 6.56
CA ARG A 97 -5.25 -1.00 6.71
C ARG A 97 -4.93 -0.34 5.37
N ILE A 98 -5.15 0.97 5.28
CA ILE A 98 -4.87 1.80 4.10
C ILE A 98 -3.76 2.82 4.34
N ASP A 99 -3.38 3.06 5.60
CA ASP A 99 -2.33 4.01 5.96
C ASP A 99 -1.02 3.30 6.31
N THR A 100 0.01 3.61 5.53
CA THR A 100 1.41 3.38 5.87
C THR A 100 2.00 4.72 6.33
N SER A 101 2.13 4.92 7.63
CA SER A 101 2.97 6.00 8.15
C SER A 101 4.43 5.55 8.06
N PRO A 102 5.35 6.37 7.53
CA PRO A 102 6.77 6.08 7.65
C PRO A 102 7.16 6.09 9.14
N PRO A 103 8.06 5.19 9.59
CA PRO A 103 8.56 5.23 10.96
C PRO A 103 9.29 6.56 11.18
N THR A 104 8.85 7.31 12.19
CA THR A 104 9.59 8.46 12.72
C THR A 104 10.86 7.95 13.38
N THR A 105 12.02 8.19 12.76
CA THR A 105 13.32 8.08 13.43
C THR A 105 13.44 9.20 14.45
N GLU A 106 13.11 8.91 15.70
CA GLU A 106 13.64 9.66 16.84
C GLU A 106 15.09 9.22 17.08
N THR A 107 16.02 9.92 16.44
CA THR A 107 17.39 10.01 16.93
C THR A 107 17.53 11.35 17.63
N TRP A 108 17.55 11.35 18.96
CA TRP A 108 18.22 12.39 19.72
C TRP A 108 19.25 11.71 20.62
N MET A 109 20.51 11.88 20.24
CA MET A 109 21.66 11.74 21.13
C MET A 109 21.59 12.89 22.14
N HIS A 110 21.47 12.57 23.43
CA HIS A 110 22.33 13.00 24.54
C HIS A 110 21.82 12.44 25.86
#